data_AF-A0A8D0XEI0-F1
#
_entry.id   AF-A0A8D0XEI0-F1
#
_cell.length_a   1.000
_cell.length_b   1.000
_cell.length_c   1.000
_cell.angle_alpha   90.00
_cell.angle_beta   90.00
_cell.angle_gamma   90.00
#
_symmetry.space_group_name_H-M   'P 1'
#
loop_
_entity.id
_entity.type
_entity.pdbx_description
1 polymer ?
#
loop_
_entity_poly.entity_id
_entity_poly.type
_entity_poly.pdbx_seq_one_letter_code
_entity_poly.pdbx_strand_id
1 'polypeptide(L)'
;MTTNVWLKQVSAPQGPQPRRHFLQGCPLAARDLQVTGPCLSAQEWTDYRLAWNSSRYEGVNILRIPAKRVWLPDIVLYNNADGTYEVSLYTNVLVRSNGSILWLPPAIYKSACKIEVKHFPFDQQNCTLKFRSWTYDHTEIDMVLKSPKASMDDFTPSGEWDIVALPGRRTVNPQDPSYVDVTYDFIIKRKPLFYTINLIIPCVLITSLAILVFYLPSDCGEKMTLCISVLLALTVFLLLISKIVPPTSLDVPLIGKYLMFTMVLVTFSIVTSVCVLNVHHRSPSTHTMAPWVKRCFLHKLPTFLFMKRPDGSPSRAPRPSQARLIKSEAAATASALGPASSSNLYGNSMYFVNPASAAPKSPAGSDVAGIPRDFRLRSSGRFHQDVQEALEGVSFIAQHMKSDDQDQSVIEDWKYVAMVVDRLFLWVFVVVCVLGTVGLFLPPLFQTHTPSEGS
;
A
#
# COMPACT_ATOMS: atom_id res chain seq x y z
N MET A 1 42.08 31.53 -9.28
CA MET A 1 43.48 31.08 -9.51
C MET A 1 43.45 29.95 -10.52
N THR A 2 44.33 29.99 -11.50
CA THR A 2 44.33 29.09 -12.67
C THR A 2 45.19 27.86 -12.40
N THR A 3 44.60 26.67 -12.46
CA THR A 3 45.32 25.39 -12.38
C THR A 3 44.72 24.42 -13.39
N ASN A 4 45.52 24.01 -14.37
CA ASN A 4 45.10 23.31 -15.60
C ASN A 4 45.53 21.83 -15.57
N VAL A 5 44.76 20.89 -16.15
CA VAL A 5 45.20 19.47 -16.30
C VAL A 5 44.89 18.81 -17.65
N TRP A 6 45.88 18.04 -18.13
CA TRP A 6 46.10 17.62 -19.52
C TRP A 6 46.51 16.10 -19.68
N LEU A 7 45.63 15.11 -19.42
CA LEU A 7 45.70 13.64 -19.74
C LEU A 7 45.93 13.27 -21.26
N LYS A 8 46.17 11.98 -21.68
CA LYS A 8 47.14 11.69 -22.80
C LYS A 8 47.22 10.25 -23.55
N GLN A 9 47.41 10.17 -24.92
CA GLN A 9 47.60 9.05 -25.99
C GLN A 9 48.72 9.19 -27.15
N VAL A 10 49.59 8.24 -27.60
CA VAL A 10 50.88 8.38 -28.45
C VAL A 10 50.85 7.79 -29.89
N SER A 11 51.76 8.18 -30.83
CA SER A 11 52.19 7.39 -32.02
C SER A 11 53.74 7.28 -32.20
N ALA A 12 54.27 6.17 -32.77
CA ALA A 12 55.61 5.98 -33.40
C ALA A 12 55.78 4.52 -33.94
N PRO A 13 56.66 4.24 -34.95
CA PRO A 13 58.07 4.02 -34.64
C PRO A 13 59.07 4.67 -35.64
N GLN A 14 59.80 5.69 -35.17
CA GLN A 14 61.22 5.97 -35.45
C GLN A 14 61.67 7.19 -34.62
N GLY A 15 62.69 7.05 -33.78
CA GLY A 15 63.21 8.17 -32.96
C GLY A 15 62.41 8.50 -31.69
N PRO A 16 62.98 9.28 -30.75
CA PRO A 16 62.67 9.12 -29.32
C PRO A 16 61.54 10.01 -28.75
N GLN A 17 60.85 9.40 -27.78
CA GLN A 17 59.93 9.95 -26.79
C GLN A 17 58.52 10.39 -27.26
N PRO A 18 57.49 10.24 -26.40
CA PRO A 18 56.10 10.22 -26.82
C PRO A 18 55.37 11.55 -26.56
N ARG A 19 54.09 11.63 -26.95
CA ARG A 19 52.93 12.25 -26.21
C ARG A 19 52.19 13.46 -26.81
N ARG A 20 50.85 13.63 -26.59
CA ARG A 20 49.75 12.66 -26.33
C ARG A 20 48.29 13.34 -26.49
N HIS A 21 47.12 12.61 -26.61
CA HIS A 21 45.67 13.07 -26.89
C HIS A 21 44.60 13.16 -25.68
N PHE A 22 43.23 13.24 -25.80
CA PHE A 22 42.28 13.83 -24.76
C PHE A 22 40.72 13.45 -24.69
N LEU A 23 39.92 13.85 -23.63
CA LEU A 23 38.39 13.99 -23.51
C LEU A 23 37.87 14.74 -22.21
N GLN A 24 36.77 15.52 -22.22
CA GLN A 24 36.23 16.31 -21.05
C GLN A 24 34.70 16.14 -20.80
N GLY A 25 34.21 16.57 -19.63
CA GLY A 25 32.98 16.10 -18.97
C GLY A 25 31.61 16.56 -19.49
N CYS A 26 30.57 15.96 -18.90
CA CYS A 26 29.16 16.07 -19.30
C CYS A 26 28.23 16.25 -18.08
N PRO A 27 27.60 17.42 -17.87
CA PRO A 27 26.35 17.50 -17.11
C PRO A 27 25.21 16.76 -17.84
N LEU A 28 24.87 15.55 -17.39
CA LEU A 28 23.78 14.75 -17.96
C LEU A 28 22.51 14.77 -17.10
N ALA A 29 21.36 14.75 -17.77
CA ALA A 29 20.04 14.47 -17.22
C ALA A 29 19.50 13.16 -17.79
N ALA A 30 18.98 12.27 -16.95
CA ALA A 30 18.38 11.01 -17.38
C ALA A 30 16.85 11.12 -17.46
N ARG A 31 16.26 10.76 -18.60
CA ARG A 31 14.81 10.60 -18.83
C ARG A 31 14.56 9.50 -19.86
N ASP A 32 13.47 8.75 -19.68
CA ASP A 32 12.92 7.82 -20.69
C ASP A 32 13.94 6.87 -21.36
N LEU A 33 14.65 6.08 -20.55
CA LEU A 33 15.72 5.14 -20.95
C LEU A 33 16.94 5.80 -21.64
N GLN A 34 16.99 7.12 -21.71
CA GLN A 34 18.05 7.91 -22.32
C GLN A 34 18.78 8.74 -21.29
N VAL A 35 20.09 8.87 -21.46
CA VAL A 35 20.91 9.84 -20.72
C VAL A 35 21.31 10.93 -21.70
N THR A 36 20.83 12.15 -21.45
CA THR A 36 20.94 13.31 -22.35
C THR A 36 21.65 14.45 -21.65
N GLY A 37 22.65 15.06 -22.27
CA GLY A 37 23.14 16.34 -21.78
C GLY A 37 24.28 16.95 -22.59
N PRO A 38 24.54 18.26 -22.40
CA PRO A 38 25.66 18.92 -23.03
C PRO A 38 26.98 18.39 -22.46
N CYS A 39 27.96 18.25 -23.35
CA CYS A 39 29.26 17.66 -23.13
C CYS A 39 30.32 18.46 -23.87
N LEU A 40 31.47 18.70 -23.23
CA LEU A 40 32.63 19.29 -23.90
C LEU A 40 33.61 18.18 -24.32
N SER A 41 33.46 17.71 -25.55
CA SER A 41 34.27 16.64 -26.12
C SER A 41 35.69 17.14 -26.44
N ALA A 42 36.56 17.23 -25.43
CA ALA A 42 37.94 17.67 -25.63
C ALA A 42 38.73 16.67 -26.48
N GLN A 43 39.21 17.09 -27.64
CA GLN A 43 40.02 16.24 -28.53
C GLN A 43 41.33 16.98 -28.82
N GLU A 44 42.45 16.31 -28.65
CA GLU A 44 43.77 16.89 -28.94
C GLU A 44 44.54 15.91 -29.79
N TRP A 45 45.25 16.34 -30.83
CA TRP A 45 46.14 15.48 -31.63
C TRP A 45 47.37 16.26 -32.09
N THR A 46 48.18 15.66 -32.95
CA THR A 46 49.37 16.30 -33.52
C THR A 46 49.44 16.03 -35.00
N ASP A 47 49.47 17.08 -35.81
CA ASP A 47 49.62 17.00 -37.26
C ASP A 47 50.94 17.67 -37.65
N TYR A 48 51.89 16.87 -38.12
CA TYR A 48 53.22 17.33 -38.53
C TYR A 48 53.17 18.33 -39.69
N ARG A 49 52.10 18.33 -40.50
CA ARG A 49 51.90 19.24 -41.65
C ARG A 49 51.54 20.65 -41.21
N LEU A 50 51.07 20.81 -39.96
CA LEU A 50 50.61 22.08 -39.39
C LEU A 50 51.59 22.63 -38.33
N ALA A 51 52.85 22.20 -38.36
CA ALA A 51 53.93 22.78 -37.57
C ALA A 51 54.63 23.93 -38.32
N TRP A 52 55.00 25.01 -37.63
CA TRP A 52 55.73 26.15 -38.20
C TRP A 52 56.73 26.74 -37.21
N ASN A 53 57.80 27.35 -37.73
CA ASN A 53 58.74 28.10 -36.90
C ASN A 53 58.17 29.48 -36.56
N SER A 54 57.80 29.68 -35.29
CA SER A 54 57.21 30.92 -34.77
C SER A 54 58.08 32.16 -35.04
N SER A 55 59.41 32.03 -34.99
CA SER A 55 60.35 33.14 -35.24
C SER A 55 60.32 33.66 -36.68
N ARG A 56 59.79 32.88 -37.65
CA ARG A 56 59.60 33.31 -39.04
C ARG A 56 58.29 34.10 -39.25
N TYR A 57 57.38 34.02 -38.29
CA TYR A 57 56.02 34.59 -38.36
C TYR A 57 55.74 35.41 -37.09
N GLU A 58 56.61 36.39 -36.80
CA GLU A 58 56.40 37.44 -35.78
C GLU A 58 56.07 36.92 -34.36
N GLY A 59 56.51 35.70 -34.00
CA GLY A 59 56.23 35.11 -32.69
C GLY A 59 54.82 34.52 -32.55
N VAL A 60 54.08 34.33 -33.65
CA VAL A 60 52.79 33.62 -33.64
C VAL A 60 53.01 32.17 -33.21
N ASN A 61 52.48 31.82 -32.05
CA ASN A 61 52.59 30.48 -31.45
C ASN A 61 51.29 29.68 -31.48
N ILE A 62 50.16 30.34 -31.74
CA ILE A 62 48.81 29.77 -31.70
C ILE A 62 47.99 30.36 -32.84
N LEU A 63 47.34 29.50 -33.61
CA LEU A 63 46.45 29.86 -34.72
C LEU A 63 45.08 29.19 -34.51
N ARG A 64 43.99 29.87 -34.90
CA ARG A 64 42.63 29.30 -34.89
C ARG A 64 42.18 29.07 -36.33
N ILE A 65 41.78 27.84 -36.65
CA ILE A 65 41.38 27.42 -38.01
C ILE A 65 39.97 26.81 -37.95
N PRO A 66 39.07 27.05 -38.91
CA PRO A 66 37.79 26.33 -38.99
C PRO A 66 38.00 24.82 -39.12
N ALA A 67 37.33 24.02 -38.28
CA ALA A 67 37.51 22.57 -38.22
C ALA A 67 37.34 21.88 -39.58
N LYS A 68 36.41 22.35 -40.42
CA LYS A 68 36.16 21.82 -41.78
C LYS A 68 37.32 21.97 -42.78
N ARG A 69 38.42 22.65 -42.42
CA ARG A 69 39.62 22.82 -43.27
C ARG A 69 40.83 21.98 -42.82
N VAL A 70 40.71 21.26 -41.70
CA VAL A 70 41.75 20.37 -41.19
C VAL A 70 41.22 18.94 -41.14
N TRP A 71 42.12 17.96 -41.07
CA TRP A 71 41.72 16.60 -40.73
C TRP A 71 41.28 16.53 -39.26
N LEU A 72 40.21 15.78 -38.99
CA LEU A 72 39.59 15.58 -37.67
C LEU A 72 39.37 14.08 -37.47
N PRO A 73 39.58 13.53 -36.26
CA PRO A 73 39.13 12.18 -35.93
C PRO A 73 37.60 12.15 -35.74
N ASP A 74 36.95 11.09 -36.20
CA ASP A 74 35.49 10.93 -36.23
C ASP A 74 34.96 10.16 -35.01
N ILE A 75 35.27 10.67 -33.82
CA ILE A 75 34.87 10.04 -32.55
C ILE A 75 33.37 10.24 -32.32
N VAL A 76 32.59 9.16 -32.43
CA VAL A 76 31.13 9.14 -32.28
C VAL A 76 30.69 8.34 -31.05
N LEU A 77 29.49 8.64 -30.55
CA LEU A 77 28.83 7.82 -29.53
C LEU A 77 28.16 6.61 -30.22
N TYR A 78 28.68 5.40 -30.01
CA TYR A 78 28.14 4.20 -30.66
C TYR A 78 26.78 3.77 -30.11
N ASN A 79 26.55 3.89 -28.79
CA ASN A 79 25.26 3.55 -28.17
C ASN A 79 24.29 4.74 -28.15
N ASN A 80 24.20 5.47 -29.27
CA ASN A 80 23.31 6.61 -29.45
C ASN A 80 21.83 6.18 -29.53
N ALA A 81 20.93 6.95 -28.94
CA ALA A 81 19.48 6.74 -29.01
C ALA A 81 18.79 7.54 -30.13
N ASP A 82 19.38 8.66 -30.59
CA ASP A 82 18.77 9.57 -31.57
C ASP A 82 19.10 9.23 -33.03
N GLY A 83 20.12 8.40 -33.28
CA GLY A 83 20.65 8.13 -34.63
C GLY A 83 21.49 9.27 -35.25
N THR A 84 21.64 10.40 -34.57
CA THR A 84 22.47 11.54 -34.97
C THR A 84 23.89 11.41 -34.40
N TYR A 85 24.81 10.82 -35.17
CA TYR A 85 26.18 10.55 -34.71
C TYR A 85 27.14 11.75 -34.83
N GLU A 86 26.82 12.75 -35.67
CA GLU A 86 27.64 13.96 -35.83
C GLU A 86 27.51 14.93 -34.64
N VAL A 87 28.57 15.72 -34.43
CA VAL A 87 28.60 16.72 -33.35
C VAL A 87 27.79 17.95 -33.74
N SER A 88 26.96 18.43 -32.80
CA SER A 88 25.98 19.50 -33.02
C SER A 88 26.57 20.84 -33.49
N LEU A 89 27.84 21.13 -33.17
CA LEU A 89 28.51 22.37 -33.58
C LEU A 89 30.00 22.17 -33.87
N TYR A 90 30.39 22.37 -35.12
CA TYR A 90 31.79 22.39 -35.56
C TYR A 90 32.46 23.72 -35.17
N THR A 91 33.06 23.78 -33.98
CA THR A 91 33.86 24.92 -33.51
C THR A 91 35.23 25.00 -34.20
N ASN A 92 35.90 26.16 -34.12
CA ASN A 92 37.27 26.31 -34.63
C ASN A 92 38.27 25.46 -33.82
N VAL A 93 39.24 24.85 -34.50
CA VAL A 93 40.38 24.18 -33.86
C VAL A 93 41.44 25.20 -33.44
N LEU A 94 42.17 24.88 -32.38
CA LEU A 94 43.31 25.62 -31.88
C LEU A 94 44.59 24.88 -32.24
N VAL A 95 45.40 25.43 -33.14
CA VAL A 95 46.68 24.83 -33.58
C VAL A 95 47.83 25.58 -32.91
N ARG A 96 48.81 24.86 -32.37
CA ARG A 96 50.05 25.40 -31.82
C ARG A 96 51.20 25.26 -32.83
N SER A 97 52.22 26.11 -32.73
CA SER A 97 53.38 26.14 -33.63
C SER A 97 54.14 24.80 -33.74
N ASN A 98 54.06 23.94 -32.73
CA ASN A 98 54.62 22.58 -32.74
C ASN A 98 53.75 21.52 -33.45
N GLY A 99 52.68 21.92 -34.14
CA GLY A 99 51.73 21.00 -34.82
C GLY A 99 50.69 20.35 -33.90
N SER A 100 50.66 20.69 -32.60
CA SER A 100 49.63 20.21 -31.68
C SER A 100 48.29 20.93 -31.92
N ILE A 101 47.22 20.17 -32.10
CA ILE A 101 45.86 20.66 -32.37
C ILE A 101 44.96 20.31 -31.20
N LEU A 102 44.15 21.26 -30.74
CA LEU A 102 43.10 21.08 -29.73
C LEU A 102 41.75 21.50 -30.32
N TRP A 103 40.77 20.63 -30.24
CA TRP A 103 39.37 20.83 -30.63
C TRP A 103 38.46 20.58 -29.43
N LEU A 104 37.48 21.46 -29.24
CA LEU A 104 36.53 21.44 -28.13
C LEU A 104 35.14 21.76 -28.69
N PRO A 105 34.50 20.84 -29.42
CA PRO A 105 33.13 21.03 -29.86
C PRO A 105 32.16 20.74 -28.69
N PRO A 106 31.14 21.60 -28.49
CA PRO A 106 30.02 21.27 -27.62
C PRO A 106 29.10 20.27 -28.34
N ALA A 107 28.83 19.15 -27.68
CA ALA A 107 27.93 18.11 -28.16
C ALA A 107 26.80 17.90 -27.16
N ILE A 108 25.59 17.57 -27.61
CA ILE A 108 24.56 16.98 -26.74
C ILE A 108 24.49 15.50 -27.09
N TYR A 109 25.01 14.65 -26.20
CA TYR A 109 24.97 13.21 -26.39
C TYR A 109 23.71 12.63 -25.77
N LYS A 110 23.02 11.75 -26.51
CA LYS A 110 21.90 10.94 -26.00
C LYS A 110 22.24 9.46 -26.09
N SER A 111 22.58 8.83 -24.97
CA SER A 111 22.90 7.40 -24.96
C SER A 111 21.68 6.55 -24.63
N ALA A 112 21.51 5.44 -25.35
CA ALA A 112 20.64 4.35 -24.95
C ALA A 112 21.27 3.60 -23.76
N CYS A 113 20.52 3.50 -22.65
CA CYS A 113 20.93 2.82 -21.43
C CYS A 113 19.85 1.86 -20.95
N LYS A 114 20.24 0.66 -20.49
CA LYS A 114 19.33 -0.25 -19.80
C LYS A 114 19.13 0.23 -18.36
N ILE A 115 17.91 0.61 -18.01
CA ILE A 115 17.54 1.05 -16.66
C ILE A 115 17.09 -0.15 -15.81
N GLU A 116 17.64 -0.27 -14.61
CA GLU A 116 17.29 -1.31 -13.64
C GLU A 116 16.25 -0.79 -12.65
N VAL A 117 14.99 -1.18 -12.84
CA VAL A 117 13.85 -0.66 -12.07
C VAL A 117 13.58 -1.40 -10.75
N LYS A 118 14.37 -2.44 -10.43
CA LYS A 118 14.14 -3.38 -9.32
C LYS A 118 13.96 -2.69 -7.95
N HIS A 119 14.81 -1.71 -7.63
CA HIS A 119 14.83 -1.01 -6.34
C HIS A 119 14.26 0.42 -6.37
N PHE A 120 13.53 0.79 -7.45
CA PHE A 120 12.90 2.09 -7.58
C PHE A 120 11.97 2.41 -6.38
N PRO A 121 11.98 3.63 -5.81
CA PRO A 121 12.72 4.83 -6.23
C PRO A 121 14.08 5.03 -5.53
N PHE A 122 14.60 4.00 -4.86
CA PHE A 122 15.92 4.00 -4.22
C PHE A 122 17.00 3.43 -5.16
N ASP A 123 16.78 3.57 -6.46
CA ASP A 123 17.60 2.98 -7.52
C ASP A 123 18.92 3.72 -7.74
N GLN A 124 19.93 2.91 -8.06
CA GLN A 124 21.21 3.35 -8.61
C GLN A 124 21.29 2.79 -10.03
N GLN A 125 21.61 3.64 -11.00
CA GLN A 125 21.73 3.28 -12.41
C GLN A 125 23.19 3.38 -12.83
N ASN A 126 23.61 2.49 -13.73
CA ASN A 126 24.93 2.52 -14.35
C ASN A 126 24.77 2.61 -15.87
N CYS A 127 24.92 3.81 -16.42
CA CYS A 127 24.74 4.06 -17.84
C CYS A 127 26.07 4.30 -18.55
N THR A 128 26.37 3.53 -19.60
CA THR A 128 27.64 3.65 -20.32
C THR A 128 27.55 4.65 -21.46
N LEU A 129 28.54 5.51 -21.63
CA LEU A 129 28.80 6.28 -22.86
C LEU A 129 29.95 5.62 -23.61
N LYS A 130 29.70 5.01 -24.79
CA LYS A 130 30.71 4.32 -25.60
C LYS A 130 31.16 5.19 -26.77
N PHE A 131 32.40 5.70 -26.70
CA PHE A 131 33.03 6.47 -27.76
C PHE A 131 33.99 5.60 -28.58
N ARG A 132 33.87 5.65 -29.91
CA ARG A 132 34.78 5.02 -30.87
C ARG A 132 34.79 5.79 -32.21
N SER A 133 35.88 5.71 -32.96
CA SER A 133 36.01 6.18 -34.34
C SER A 133 35.09 5.39 -35.29
N TRP A 134 34.37 6.07 -36.18
CA TRP A 134 33.44 5.40 -37.10
C TRP A 134 34.14 4.77 -38.31
N THR A 135 35.19 5.42 -38.83
CA THR A 135 35.90 5.02 -40.05
C THR A 135 37.28 4.39 -39.83
N TYR A 136 37.93 4.67 -38.70
CA TYR A 136 39.28 4.17 -38.40
C TYR A 136 39.27 3.09 -37.32
N ASP A 137 40.16 2.10 -37.48
CA ASP A 137 40.36 1.01 -36.52
C ASP A 137 41.58 1.23 -35.61
N HIS A 138 41.75 0.38 -34.59
CA HIS A 138 42.83 0.48 -33.59
C HIS A 138 44.24 0.58 -34.18
N THR A 139 44.46 -0.01 -35.36
CA THR A 139 45.74 0.03 -36.09
C THR A 139 46.09 1.40 -36.68
N GLU A 140 45.09 2.25 -36.90
CA GLU A 140 45.23 3.59 -37.50
C GLU A 140 45.08 4.68 -36.44
N ILE A 141 44.08 4.54 -35.57
CA ILE A 141 43.80 5.44 -34.45
C ILE A 141 43.73 4.64 -33.15
N ASP A 142 44.77 4.76 -32.33
CA ASP A 142 44.66 4.40 -30.91
C ASP A 142 43.75 5.41 -30.19
N MET A 143 43.12 5.01 -29.08
CA MET A 143 42.37 5.91 -28.19
C MET A 143 42.82 5.70 -26.75
N VAL A 144 43.20 6.77 -26.04
CA VAL A 144 43.65 6.69 -24.63
C VAL A 144 43.02 7.78 -23.79
N LEU A 145 42.51 7.39 -22.61
CA LEU A 145 41.77 8.27 -21.72
C LEU A 145 42.62 9.38 -21.10
N LYS A 146 41.96 10.52 -20.93
CA LYS A 146 42.42 11.70 -20.20
C LYS A 146 42.82 11.32 -18.77
N SER A 147 41.82 11.15 -17.92
CA SER A 147 41.92 10.78 -16.51
C SER A 147 41.09 9.50 -16.33
N PRO A 148 41.39 8.67 -15.31
CA PRO A 148 40.57 7.49 -15.01
C PRO A 148 39.15 7.83 -14.54
N LYS A 149 38.85 9.12 -14.35
CA LYS A 149 37.52 9.66 -14.05
C LYS A 149 37.24 10.87 -14.93
N ALA A 150 35.97 11.11 -15.29
CA ALA A 150 35.57 12.37 -15.92
C ALA A 150 35.68 13.56 -14.93
N SER A 151 35.96 14.76 -15.45
CA SER A 151 35.96 15.99 -14.66
C SER A 151 34.52 16.47 -14.41
N MET A 152 34.32 17.08 -13.24
CA MET A 152 33.05 17.62 -12.73
C MET A 152 33.12 19.12 -12.46
N ASP A 153 34.16 19.79 -12.94
CA ASP A 153 34.55 21.12 -12.43
C ASP A 153 33.52 22.21 -12.77
N ASP A 154 32.81 22.06 -13.90
CA ASP A 154 31.71 22.92 -14.36
C ASP A 154 30.31 22.24 -14.21
N PHE A 155 30.15 21.33 -13.23
CA PHE A 155 28.90 20.57 -13.06
C PHE A 155 27.84 21.32 -12.23
N THR A 156 26.68 21.60 -12.84
CA THR A 156 25.48 22.05 -12.12
C THR A 156 24.70 20.84 -11.58
N PRO A 157 24.43 20.73 -10.26
CA PRO A 157 23.73 19.59 -9.68
C PRO A 157 22.29 19.46 -10.14
N SER A 158 21.85 18.22 -10.41
CA SER A 158 20.47 17.91 -10.81
C SER A 158 19.54 17.79 -9.59
N GLY A 159 18.28 18.23 -9.77
CA GLY A 159 17.23 18.11 -8.75
C GLY A 159 16.69 16.69 -8.57
N GLU A 160 16.89 15.79 -9.54
CA GLU A 160 16.36 14.41 -9.53
C GLU A 160 17.44 13.34 -9.28
N TRP A 161 18.69 13.62 -9.71
CA TRP A 161 19.79 12.66 -9.73
C TRP A 161 21.04 13.22 -9.05
N ASP A 162 21.71 12.40 -8.25
CA ASP A 162 23.09 12.63 -7.80
C ASP A 162 24.04 11.73 -8.58
N ILE A 163 25.19 12.28 -8.99
CA ILE A 163 26.23 11.49 -9.64
C ILE A 163 27.20 10.96 -8.58
N VAL A 164 27.28 9.64 -8.46
CA VAL A 164 28.08 8.95 -7.45
C VAL A 164 29.53 8.80 -7.92
N ALA A 165 29.73 8.36 -9.17
CA ALA A 165 31.05 8.18 -9.75
C ALA A 165 31.00 8.18 -11.28
N LEU A 166 32.04 8.76 -11.91
CA LEU A 166 32.24 8.76 -13.37
C LEU A 166 33.59 8.13 -13.77
N PRO A 167 33.81 6.83 -13.56
CA PRO A 167 35.04 6.19 -14.04
C PRO A 167 35.02 6.08 -15.57
N GLY A 168 36.20 6.23 -16.17
CA GLY A 168 36.42 5.96 -17.58
C GLY A 168 37.34 4.75 -17.75
N ARG A 169 37.02 3.87 -18.70
CA ARG A 169 37.85 2.71 -19.08
C ARG A 169 38.10 2.68 -20.59
N ARG A 170 39.24 2.11 -20.97
CA ARG A 170 39.59 1.76 -22.35
C ARG A 170 39.33 0.27 -22.52
N THR A 171 38.51 -0.12 -23.49
CA THR A 171 38.31 -1.54 -23.83
C THR A 171 39.04 -1.84 -25.13
N VAL A 172 39.85 -2.91 -25.12
CA VAL A 172 40.40 -3.52 -26.34
C VAL A 172 39.99 -4.98 -26.30
N ASN A 173 39.47 -5.50 -27.42
CA ASN A 173 39.04 -6.90 -27.48
C ASN A 173 40.22 -7.80 -27.87
N PRO A 174 40.65 -8.77 -27.04
CA PRO A 174 41.73 -9.69 -27.42
C PRO A 174 41.40 -10.57 -28.64
N GLN A 175 40.11 -10.76 -28.93
CA GLN A 175 39.63 -11.57 -30.06
C GLN A 175 39.47 -10.77 -31.36
N ASP A 176 39.39 -9.44 -31.27
CA ASP A 176 39.26 -8.53 -32.39
C ASP A 176 40.25 -7.37 -32.22
N PRO A 177 41.47 -7.48 -32.79
CA PRO A 177 42.51 -6.47 -32.64
C PRO A 177 42.20 -5.15 -33.36
N SER A 178 41.12 -5.06 -34.15
CA SER A 178 40.62 -3.78 -34.69
C SER A 178 39.85 -2.98 -33.64
N TYR A 179 39.31 -3.65 -32.62
CA TYR A 179 38.39 -3.07 -31.65
C TYR A 179 39.09 -2.27 -30.56
N VAL A 180 38.84 -0.97 -30.55
CA VAL A 180 39.15 -0.08 -29.43
C VAL A 180 37.91 0.77 -29.10
N ASP A 181 37.55 0.85 -27.82
CA ASP A 181 36.55 1.80 -27.32
C ASP A 181 37.03 2.56 -26.08
N VAL A 182 36.47 3.75 -25.89
CA VAL A 182 36.55 4.52 -24.64
C VAL A 182 35.16 4.56 -24.05
N THR A 183 34.95 3.85 -22.95
CA THR A 183 33.68 3.81 -22.24
C THR A 183 33.76 4.62 -20.95
N TYR A 184 32.85 5.58 -20.77
CA TYR A 184 32.61 6.22 -19.48
C TYR A 184 31.37 5.62 -18.82
N ASP A 185 31.50 5.17 -17.57
CA ASP A 185 30.36 4.73 -16.77
C ASP A 185 29.76 5.93 -16.03
N PHE A 186 28.46 6.12 -16.17
CA PHE A 186 27.69 7.17 -15.54
C PHE A 186 26.90 6.55 -14.38
N ILE A 187 27.53 6.48 -13.20
CA ILE A 187 26.94 5.87 -12.01
C ILE A 187 26.16 6.93 -11.25
N ILE A 188 24.83 6.87 -11.32
CA ILE A 188 23.89 7.86 -10.76
C ILE A 188 22.93 7.23 -9.77
N LYS A 189 22.52 8.01 -8.77
CA LYS A 189 21.56 7.62 -7.73
C LYS A 189 20.37 8.58 -7.74
N ARG A 190 19.15 8.05 -7.65
CA ARG A 190 17.93 8.86 -7.64
C ARG A 190 17.70 9.52 -6.28
N LYS A 191 17.14 10.74 -6.28
CA LYS A 191 16.57 11.41 -5.09
C LYS A 191 15.13 10.91 -4.86
N PRO A 192 14.85 10.11 -3.81
CA PRO A 192 13.57 9.41 -3.68
C PRO A 192 12.42 10.26 -3.11
N LEU A 193 12.69 11.49 -2.64
CA LEU A 193 11.73 12.31 -1.88
C LEU A 193 10.42 12.57 -2.64
N PHE A 194 10.49 12.93 -3.91
CA PHE A 194 9.31 13.21 -4.75
C PHE A 194 8.36 12.00 -4.82
N TYR A 195 8.91 10.82 -5.09
CA TYR A 195 8.15 9.58 -5.18
C TYR A 195 7.65 9.10 -3.81
N THR A 196 8.43 9.33 -2.75
CA THR A 196 8.03 9.00 -1.37
C THR A 196 6.80 9.81 -0.96
N ILE A 197 6.80 11.12 -1.21
CA ILE A 197 5.68 12.00 -0.85
C ILE A 197 4.46 11.76 -1.75
N ASN A 198 4.64 11.60 -3.05
CA ASN A 198 3.52 11.55 -4.00
C ASN A 198 2.96 10.14 -4.29
N LEU A 199 3.66 9.07 -3.91
CA LEU A 199 3.20 7.69 -4.06
C LEU A 199 3.08 6.95 -2.72
N ILE A 200 4.14 6.93 -1.91
CA ILE A 200 4.16 6.11 -0.70
C ILE A 200 3.19 6.66 0.36
N ILE A 201 3.21 7.97 0.62
CA ILE A 201 2.32 8.58 1.63
C ILE A 201 0.82 8.40 1.28
N PRO A 202 0.33 8.73 0.07
CA PRO A 202 -1.07 8.47 -0.30
C PRO A 202 -1.47 6.99 -0.21
N CYS A 203 -0.58 6.06 -0.60
CA CYS A 203 -0.83 4.64 -0.46
C CYS A 203 -1.02 4.22 1.01
N VAL A 204 -0.11 4.64 1.90
CA VAL A 204 -0.21 4.36 3.34
C VAL A 204 -1.49 4.96 3.92
N LEU A 205 -1.84 6.20 3.56
CA LEU A 205 -3.09 6.83 3.98
C LEU A 205 -4.33 6.04 3.53
N ILE A 206 -4.42 5.64 2.26
CA ILE A 206 -5.54 4.82 1.75
C ILE A 206 -5.62 3.48 2.48
N THR A 207 -4.50 2.80 2.74
CA THR A 207 -4.52 1.54 3.52
C THR A 207 -4.95 1.76 4.98
N SER A 208 -4.60 2.89 5.60
CA SER A 208 -5.03 3.23 6.95
C SER A 208 -6.54 3.51 7.02
N LEU A 209 -7.10 4.17 6.01
CA LEU A 209 -8.56 4.39 5.88
C LEU A 209 -9.30 3.07 5.67
N ALA A 210 -8.75 2.14 4.88
CA ALA A 210 -9.33 0.81 4.70
C ALA A 210 -9.38 0.00 6.00
N ILE A 211 -8.36 0.11 6.86
CA ILE A 211 -8.36 -0.50 8.21
C ILE A 211 -9.38 0.19 9.13
N LEU A 212 -9.49 1.53 9.05
CA LEU A 212 -10.41 2.32 9.86
C LEU A 212 -11.89 1.96 9.63
N VAL A 213 -12.25 1.49 8.42
CA VAL A 213 -13.60 0.97 8.10
C VAL A 213 -14.04 -0.13 9.07
N PHE A 214 -13.14 -1.03 9.50
CA PHE A 214 -13.46 -2.10 10.47
C PHE A 214 -13.57 -1.62 11.92
N TYR A 215 -13.14 -0.39 12.22
CA TYR A 215 -13.28 0.22 13.53
C TYR A 215 -14.65 0.93 13.67
N LEU A 216 -15.21 1.41 12.57
CA LEU A 216 -16.48 2.14 12.53
C LEU A 216 -17.67 1.19 12.70
N PRO A 217 -18.58 1.40 13.67
CA PRO A 217 -19.74 0.54 13.87
C PRO A 217 -20.71 0.65 12.69
N SER A 218 -21.25 -0.50 12.26
CA SER A 218 -22.22 -0.58 11.14
C SER A 218 -23.60 0.01 11.45
N ASP A 219 -23.92 0.31 12.71
CA ASP A 219 -25.12 1.09 13.06
C ASP A 219 -25.01 2.56 12.58
N CYS A 220 -23.81 3.06 12.33
CA CYS A 220 -23.60 4.33 11.62
C CYS A 220 -23.59 4.07 10.10
N GLY A 221 -24.63 4.51 9.39
CA GLY A 221 -24.80 4.30 7.94
C GLY A 221 -23.63 4.79 7.07
N GLU A 222 -22.79 5.68 7.59
CA GLU A 222 -21.57 6.19 6.93
C GLU A 222 -20.51 5.13 6.62
N LYS A 223 -20.60 3.91 7.20
CA LYS A 223 -19.66 2.81 6.87
C LYS A 223 -19.64 2.51 5.37
N MET A 224 -20.79 2.60 4.68
CA MET A 224 -20.85 2.38 3.23
C MET A 224 -20.28 3.56 2.43
N THR A 225 -20.56 4.80 2.84
CA THR A 225 -19.98 6.00 2.24
C THR A 225 -18.46 5.91 2.25
N LEU A 226 -17.87 5.58 3.41
CA LEU A 226 -16.42 5.43 3.57
C LEU A 226 -15.86 4.30 2.69
N CYS A 227 -16.52 3.14 2.59
CA CYS A 227 -16.10 2.05 1.70
C CYS A 227 -16.06 2.49 0.22
N ILE A 228 -17.09 3.21 -0.23
CA ILE A 228 -17.19 3.69 -1.62
C ILE A 228 -16.12 4.74 -1.92
N SER A 229 -15.89 5.69 -1.01
CA SER A 229 -14.82 6.68 -1.15
C SER A 229 -13.42 6.06 -1.20
N VAL A 230 -13.14 5.05 -0.36
CA VAL A 230 -11.87 4.31 -0.38
C VAL A 230 -11.69 3.53 -1.70
N LEU A 231 -12.75 2.91 -2.22
CA LEU A 231 -12.72 2.23 -3.52
C LEU A 231 -12.40 3.20 -4.67
N LEU A 232 -13.01 4.39 -4.68
CA LEU A 232 -12.77 5.40 -5.71
C LEU A 232 -11.38 6.02 -5.61
N ALA A 233 -10.87 6.24 -4.39
CA ALA A 233 -9.49 6.67 -4.17
C ALA A 233 -8.47 5.63 -4.70
N LEU A 234 -8.74 4.33 -4.47
CA LEU A 234 -7.91 3.24 -4.96
C LEU A 234 -7.85 3.19 -6.50
N THR A 235 -8.99 3.34 -7.19
CA THR A 235 -9.01 3.30 -8.67
C THR A 235 -8.32 4.50 -9.30
N VAL A 236 -8.50 5.71 -8.77
CA VAL A 236 -7.78 6.91 -9.22
C VAL A 236 -6.27 6.75 -9.01
N PHE A 237 -5.86 6.24 -7.85
CA PHE A 237 -4.44 6.03 -7.54
C PHE A 237 -3.80 4.96 -8.44
N LEU A 238 -4.51 3.88 -8.75
CA LEU A 238 -4.07 2.86 -9.71
C LEU A 238 -3.83 3.44 -11.12
N LEU A 239 -4.73 4.31 -11.59
CA LEU A 239 -4.61 4.99 -12.90
C LEU A 239 -3.46 6.02 -12.93
N LEU A 240 -3.03 6.53 -11.78
CA LEU A 240 -1.86 7.39 -11.66
C LEU A 240 -0.57 6.57 -11.69
N ILE A 241 -0.54 5.42 -11.00
CA ILE A 241 0.61 4.51 -10.98
C ILE A 241 0.91 3.96 -12.38
N SER A 242 -0.11 3.53 -13.13
CA SER A 242 0.06 2.95 -14.48
C SER A 242 0.59 3.94 -15.53
N LYS A 243 0.61 5.25 -15.21
CA LYS A 243 1.22 6.30 -16.04
C LYS A 243 2.65 6.65 -15.62
N ILE A 244 3.06 6.32 -14.39
CA ILE A 244 4.40 6.67 -13.84
C ILE A 244 5.36 5.48 -13.94
N VAL A 245 4.87 4.25 -13.76
CA VAL A 245 5.69 3.05 -13.92
C VAL A 245 5.76 2.71 -15.42
N PRO A 246 6.97 2.65 -16.04
CA PRO A 246 7.09 2.34 -17.45
C PRO A 246 6.65 0.89 -17.72
N PRO A 247 5.97 0.60 -18.85
CA PRO A 247 5.49 -0.73 -19.21
C PRO A 247 6.68 -1.65 -19.55
N THR A 248 7.27 -2.24 -18.52
CA THR A 248 8.45 -3.09 -18.60
C THR A 248 8.16 -4.43 -17.93
N SER A 249 8.32 -5.52 -18.68
CA SER A 249 8.02 -6.89 -18.23
C SER A 249 9.23 -7.64 -17.66
N LEU A 250 10.43 -7.05 -17.77
CA LEU A 250 11.69 -7.70 -17.37
C LEU A 250 11.79 -7.92 -15.86
N ASP A 251 11.34 -6.96 -15.05
CA ASP A 251 11.33 -7.05 -13.59
C ASP A 251 10.24 -6.13 -13.02
N VAL A 252 9.45 -6.62 -12.07
CA VAL A 252 8.46 -5.79 -11.38
C VAL A 252 9.17 -4.94 -10.30
N PRO A 253 9.09 -3.59 -10.35
CA PRO A 253 9.70 -2.71 -9.36
C PRO A 253 9.27 -3.04 -7.93
N LEU A 254 10.13 -2.80 -6.95
CA LEU A 254 9.78 -2.95 -5.53
C LEU A 254 8.52 -2.15 -5.17
N ILE A 255 8.45 -0.88 -5.60
CA ILE A 255 7.25 -0.06 -5.39
C ILE A 255 6.02 -0.71 -6.03
N GLY A 256 6.16 -1.33 -7.21
CA GLY A 256 5.08 -2.06 -7.88
C GLY A 256 4.61 -3.28 -7.08
N LYS A 257 5.54 -4.05 -6.49
CA LYS A 257 5.21 -5.18 -5.60
C LYS A 257 4.45 -4.72 -4.35
N TYR A 258 4.88 -3.63 -3.73
CA TYR A 258 4.19 -3.02 -2.59
C TYR A 258 2.79 -2.46 -2.94
N LEU A 259 2.67 -1.78 -4.07
CA LEU A 259 1.41 -1.23 -4.57
C LEU A 259 0.42 -2.33 -4.96
N MET A 260 0.88 -3.43 -5.58
CA MET A 260 0.04 -4.60 -5.86
C MET A 260 -0.42 -5.28 -4.57
N PHE A 261 0.48 -5.48 -3.60
CA PHE A 261 0.13 -6.07 -2.30
C PHE A 261 -0.93 -5.23 -1.56
N THR A 262 -0.72 -3.92 -1.46
CA THR A 262 -1.67 -3.01 -0.81
C THR A 262 -3.00 -2.89 -1.56
N MET A 263 -3.00 -2.86 -2.90
CA MET A 263 -4.23 -2.87 -3.70
C MET A 263 -5.07 -4.14 -3.46
N VAL A 264 -4.43 -5.32 -3.44
CA VAL A 264 -5.08 -6.59 -3.14
C VAL A 264 -5.64 -6.58 -1.71
N LEU A 265 -4.86 -6.10 -0.74
CA LEU A 265 -5.27 -5.99 0.66
C LEU A 265 -6.51 -5.09 0.84
N VAL A 266 -6.52 -3.91 0.22
CA VAL A 266 -7.66 -2.98 0.25
C VAL A 266 -8.89 -3.56 -0.46
N THR A 267 -8.70 -4.28 -1.57
CA THR A 267 -9.82 -4.93 -2.28
C THR A 267 -10.48 -6.01 -1.40
N PHE A 268 -9.69 -6.88 -0.75
CA PHE A 268 -10.23 -7.84 0.22
C PHE A 268 -10.87 -7.16 1.44
N SER A 269 -10.31 -6.04 1.90
CA SER A 269 -10.86 -5.21 2.98
C SER A 269 -12.29 -4.73 2.66
N ILE A 270 -12.51 -4.21 1.45
CA ILE A 270 -13.81 -3.70 1.00
C ILE A 270 -14.83 -4.84 0.85
N VAL A 271 -14.47 -5.95 0.20
CA VAL A 271 -15.36 -7.12 0.04
C VAL A 271 -15.79 -7.68 1.40
N THR A 272 -14.84 -7.78 2.34
CA THR A 272 -15.11 -8.23 3.71
C THR A 272 -16.04 -7.25 4.45
N SER A 273 -15.84 -5.94 4.29
CA SER A 273 -16.68 -4.91 4.92
C SER A 273 -18.15 -4.99 4.44
N VAL A 274 -18.37 -5.21 3.14
CA VAL A 274 -19.71 -5.46 2.58
C VAL A 274 -20.33 -6.75 3.13
N CYS A 275 -19.52 -7.81 3.31
CA CYS A 275 -19.97 -9.06 3.91
C CYS A 275 -20.41 -8.87 5.37
N VAL A 276 -19.64 -8.13 6.19
CA VAL A 276 -20.01 -7.81 7.57
C VAL A 276 -21.30 -7.00 7.64
N LEU A 277 -21.48 -6.02 6.76
CA LEU A 277 -22.71 -5.24 6.72
C LEU A 277 -23.94 -6.11 6.36
N ASN A 278 -23.80 -7.03 5.40
CA ASN A 278 -24.85 -8.01 5.09
C ASN A 278 -25.20 -8.87 6.32
N VAL A 279 -24.21 -9.28 7.13
CA VAL A 279 -24.45 -10.00 8.39
C VAL A 279 -25.14 -9.14 9.45
N HIS A 280 -24.79 -7.85 9.57
CA HIS A 280 -25.37 -6.90 10.54
C HIS A 280 -26.86 -6.63 10.29
N HIS A 281 -27.28 -6.51 9.02
CA HIS A 281 -28.68 -6.29 8.65
C HIS A 281 -29.55 -7.56 8.58
N ARG A 282 -29.11 -8.70 9.12
CA ARG A 282 -29.92 -9.93 9.15
C ARG A 282 -31.03 -9.85 10.20
N SER A 283 -32.27 -10.04 9.75
CA SER A 283 -33.46 -10.15 10.60
C SER A 283 -33.83 -11.62 10.86
N PRO A 284 -34.29 -11.99 12.08
CA PRO A 284 -34.78 -13.34 12.42
C PRO A 284 -35.89 -13.82 11.49
N SER A 285 -36.73 -12.93 10.96
CA SER A 285 -37.79 -13.26 10.00
C SER A 285 -37.27 -13.75 8.63
N THR A 286 -35.99 -13.52 8.33
CA THR A 286 -35.37 -13.89 7.04
C THR A 286 -34.30 -14.97 7.16
N HIS A 287 -33.59 -15.04 8.29
CA HIS A 287 -32.41 -15.88 8.46
C HIS A 287 -32.37 -16.52 9.86
N THR A 288 -32.28 -17.84 9.89
CA THR A 288 -32.06 -18.60 11.14
C THR A 288 -30.58 -18.69 11.48
N MET A 289 -30.24 -18.51 12.77
CA MET A 289 -28.86 -18.66 13.25
C MET A 289 -28.46 -20.14 13.35
N ALA A 290 -27.55 -20.58 12.48
CA ALA A 290 -27.03 -21.95 12.55
C ALA A 290 -26.25 -22.21 13.88
N PRO A 291 -26.36 -23.41 14.50
CA PRO A 291 -25.76 -23.68 15.81
C PRO A 291 -24.23 -23.51 15.87
N TRP A 292 -23.54 -23.74 14.75
CA TRP A 292 -22.10 -23.56 14.64
C TRP A 292 -21.70 -22.08 14.70
N VAL A 293 -22.50 -21.17 14.14
CA VAL A 293 -22.27 -19.71 14.19
C VAL A 293 -22.29 -19.24 15.63
N LYS A 294 -23.31 -19.66 16.40
CA LYS A 294 -23.40 -19.35 17.84
C LYS A 294 -22.17 -19.85 18.60
N ARG A 295 -21.76 -21.11 18.39
CA ARG A 295 -20.60 -21.69 19.12
C ARG A 295 -19.25 -21.03 18.75
N CYS A 296 -19.06 -20.63 17.50
CA CYS A 296 -17.83 -19.98 17.04
C CYS A 296 -17.78 -18.48 17.37
N PHE A 297 -18.79 -17.71 16.95
CA PHE A 297 -18.78 -16.25 17.01
C PHE A 297 -19.34 -15.65 18.32
N LEU A 298 -20.21 -16.35 19.07
CA LEU A 298 -20.68 -15.85 20.36
C LEU A 298 -19.85 -16.33 21.56
N HIS A 299 -19.12 -17.43 21.44
CA HIS A 299 -18.35 -18.02 22.54
C HIS A 299 -16.83 -18.07 22.31
N LYS A 300 -16.35 -18.74 21.25
CA LYS A 300 -14.89 -18.93 21.05
C LYS A 300 -14.16 -17.64 20.65
N LEU A 301 -14.64 -16.96 19.62
CA LEU A 301 -13.97 -15.76 19.08
C LEU A 301 -13.95 -14.55 20.04
N PRO A 302 -15.02 -14.20 20.76
CA PRO A 302 -14.99 -13.09 21.73
C PRO A 302 -13.96 -13.31 22.83
N THR A 303 -13.85 -14.55 23.33
CA THR A 303 -12.85 -14.91 24.36
C THR A 303 -11.42 -14.77 23.82
N PHE A 304 -11.17 -15.12 22.56
CA PHE A 304 -9.87 -14.94 21.89
C PHE A 304 -9.54 -13.47 21.62
N LEU A 305 -10.55 -12.65 21.27
CA LEU A 305 -10.42 -11.22 20.98
C LEU A 305 -10.54 -10.33 22.23
N PHE A 306 -10.56 -10.92 23.44
CA PHE A 306 -10.75 -10.26 24.74
C PHE A 306 -12.00 -9.36 24.82
N MET A 307 -13.05 -9.68 24.06
CA MET A 307 -14.31 -8.93 24.09
C MET A 307 -15.24 -9.47 25.17
N LYS A 308 -15.57 -8.64 26.16
CA LYS A 308 -16.71 -8.89 27.05
C LYS A 308 -18.00 -8.57 26.31
N ARG A 309 -18.98 -9.48 26.36
CA ARG A 309 -20.36 -9.20 25.92
C ARG A 309 -20.93 -8.13 26.88
N PRO A 310 -21.57 -7.06 26.39
CA PRO A 310 -22.35 -6.19 27.25
C PRO A 310 -23.44 -7.01 27.94
N ASP A 311 -23.56 -6.93 29.27
CA ASP A 311 -24.48 -7.76 30.07
C ASP A 311 -25.94 -7.30 29.91
N GLY A 312 -26.51 -7.57 28.74
CA GLY A 312 -27.91 -7.36 28.38
C GLY A 312 -28.85 -8.45 28.92
N SER A 313 -28.82 -8.72 30.22
CA SER A 313 -29.96 -9.20 31.03
C SER A 313 -29.51 -9.62 32.43
N PRO A 314 -30.30 -9.35 33.49
CA PRO A 314 -30.05 -9.91 34.80
C PRO A 314 -30.20 -11.44 34.75
N SER A 315 -29.18 -12.12 35.25
CA SER A 315 -29.08 -13.58 35.32
C SER A 315 -30.37 -14.24 35.83
N ARG A 316 -31.12 -14.86 34.92
CA ARG A 316 -32.27 -15.71 35.25
C ARG A 316 -31.75 -16.98 35.93
N ALA A 317 -31.65 -16.94 37.26
CA ALA A 317 -31.16 -18.04 38.07
C ALA A 317 -31.90 -19.35 37.73
N PRO A 318 -31.18 -20.48 37.57
CA PRO A 318 -31.81 -21.75 37.29
C PRO A 318 -32.58 -22.22 38.53
N ARG A 319 -33.91 -22.31 38.43
CA ARG A 319 -34.72 -23.01 39.44
C ARG A 319 -34.34 -24.50 39.41
N PRO A 320 -33.87 -25.10 40.51
CA PRO A 320 -33.53 -26.52 40.51
C PRO A 320 -34.81 -27.37 40.44
N SER A 321 -34.89 -28.21 39.41
CA SER A 321 -35.89 -29.26 39.31
C SER A 321 -35.44 -30.49 40.12
N GLN A 322 -36.07 -30.72 41.28
CA GLN A 322 -35.95 -31.99 41.99
C GLN A 322 -37.30 -32.70 42.08
N ALA A 323 -37.51 -33.63 41.15
CA ALA A 323 -38.58 -34.61 41.18
C ALA A 323 -38.00 -36.01 40.95
N ARG A 324 -37.28 -36.55 41.95
CA ARG A 324 -37.06 -38.00 42.11
C ARG A 324 -36.41 -38.34 43.47
N LEU A 325 -37.24 -38.66 44.45
CA LEU A 325 -36.90 -39.68 45.44
C LEU A 325 -38.20 -40.37 45.91
N ILE A 326 -38.47 -41.55 45.35
CA ILE A 326 -39.47 -42.49 45.88
C ILE A 326 -38.81 -43.86 45.95
N LYS A 327 -38.41 -44.27 47.15
CA LYS A 327 -38.67 -45.59 47.76
C LYS A 327 -37.99 -45.72 49.13
N SER A 328 -38.65 -46.50 50.00
CA SER A 328 -38.24 -46.94 51.37
C SER A 328 -37.79 -45.82 52.31
N GLU A 329 -38.48 -45.55 53.42
CA GLU A 329 -38.77 -46.55 54.46
C GLU A 329 -40.20 -46.45 55.04
N ALA A 330 -40.67 -47.59 55.55
CA ALA A 330 -41.86 -47.69 56.37
C ALA A 330 -41.55 -48.62 57.56
N ALA A 331 -41.31 -48.05 58.74
CA ALA A 331 -41.33 -48.75 60.04
C ALA A 331 -41.32 -47.74 61.21
N ALA A 332 -42.13 -48.01 62.24
CA ALA A 332 -42.13 -47.37 63.57
C ALA A 332 -42.47 -45.85 63.63
N THR A 333 -43.23 -45.32 64.60
CA THR A 333 -43.86 -45.92 65.80
C THR A 333 -45.15 -45.16 66.17
N ALA A 334 -45.98 -45.74 67.05
CA ALA A 334 -47.35 -45.30 67.33
C ALA A 334 -47.52 -44.33 68.53
N SER A 335 -48.79 -43.99 68.83
CA SER A 335 -49.35 -43.20 69.96
C SER A 335 -49.44 -41.67 69.73
N ALA A 336 -50.50 -40.94 70.12
CA ALA A 336 -51.73 -41.29 70.87
C ALA A 336 -52.97 -40.41 70.50
N LEU A 337 -54.18 -40.97 70.76
CA LEU A 337 -55.54 -40.38 70.97
C LEU A 337 -56.07 -39.17 70.15
N GLY A 338 -57.32 -39.29 69.65
CA GLY A 338 -58.14 -38.21 69.01
C GLY A 338 -59.29 -37.70 69.90
N PRO A 339 -60.50 -37.30 69.39
CA PRO A 339 -60.98 -37.32 67.99
C PRO A 339 -61.81 -36.07 67.53
N ALA A 340 -62.41 -36.16 66.32
CA ALA A 340 -63.45 -35.30 65.70
C ALA A 340 -63.02 -33.90 65.14
N SER A 341 -63.52 -33.42 63.99
CA SER A 341 -64.41 -33.99 62.95
C SER A 341 -64.30 -33.26 61.59
N SER A 342 -64.36 -34.03 60.49
CA SER A 342 -64.88 -33.69 59.14
C SER A 342 -64.55 -32.34 58.45
N SER A 343 -63.87 -32.44 57.29
CA SER A 343 -64.36 -32.08 55.94
C SER A 343 -63.45 -31.21 55.07
N ASN A 344 -63.42 -31.55 53.77
CA ASN A 344 -63.03 -30.73 52.61
C ASN A 344 -61.55 -30.28 52.47
N LEU A 345 -61.09 -29.84 51.30
CA LEU A 345 -61.24 -30.33 49.91
C LEU A 345 -60.16 -29.57 49.08
N TYR A 346 -59.52 -30.22 48.12
CA TYR A 346 -58.76 -29.66 46.99
C TYR A 346 -58.19 -28.22 47.04
N GLY A 347 -56.86 -28.14 47.05
CA GLY A 347 -56.06 -27.38 46.07
C GLY A 347 -56.31 -25.89 45.85
N ASN A 348 -55.53 -25.03 46.51
CA ASN A 348 -55.42 -23.62 46.15
C ASN A 348 -54.29 -23.34 45.15
N SER A 349 -54.68 -23.06 43.92
CA SER A 349 -54.00 -22.04 43.11
C SER A 349 -54.11 -20.69 43.83
N MET A 350 -53.02 -19.92 43.92
CA MET A 350 -52.99 -18.68 44.70
C MET A 350 -52.76 -17.46 43.81
N TYR A 351 -53.85 -16.86 43.33
CA TYR A 351 -53.89 -15.46 42.90
C TYR A 351 -54.53 -14.64 44.01
N PHE A 352 -53.90 -13.52 44.39
CA PHE A 352 -54.34 -12.70 45.51
C PHE A 352 -55.24 -11.57 45.01
N VAL A 353 -56.53 -11.61 45.37
CA VAL A 353 -57.48 -10.51 45.14
C VAL A 353 -57.91 -9.98 46.50
N ASN A 354 -57.69 -8.69 46.75
CA ASN A 354 -57.94 -8.04 48.03
C ASN A 354 -59.43 -7.64 48.17
N PRO A 355 -60.23 -8.25 49.07
CA PRO A 355 -61.67 -8.01 49.15
C PRO A 355 -61.99 -7.01 50.28
N ALA A 356 -61.64 -5.74 50.08
CA ALA A 356 -61.77 -4.70 51.13
C ALA A 356 -62.41 -3.37 50.66
N SER A 357 -63.35 -3.41 49.71
CA SER A 357 -64.10 -2.21 49.24
C SER A 357 -65.53 -2.50 48.74
N ALA A 358 -66.36 -3.23 49.48
CA ALA A 358 -67.80 -3.35 49.17
C ALA A 358 -68.66 -3.75 50.39
N ALA A 359 -69.03 -2.78 51.23
CA ALA A 359 -69.99 -2.98 52.32
C ALA A 359 -71.21 -2.05 52.15
N PRO A 360 -72.36 -2.53 51.65
CA PRO A 360 -73.60 -1.77 51.66
C PRO A 360 -74.31 -1.98 53.01
N LYS A 361 -74.48 -0.89 53.79
CA LYS A 361 -75.42 -0.88 54.93
C LYS A 361 -76.84 -0.76 54.39
N SER A 362 -77.71 -1.70 54.75
CA SER A 362 -79.16 -1.56 54.65
C SER A 362 -79.72 -0.73 55.82
N PRO A 363 -80.90 -0.14 55.63
CA PRO A 363 -81.97 -0.34 56.61
C PRO A 363 -83.27 -0.81 55.95
N ALA A 364 -84.18 -1.35 56.77
CA ALA A 364 -85.43 -1.97 56.33
C ALA A 364 -86.56 -0.96 56.07
N GLY A 365 -87.49 -1.33 55.19
CA GLY A 365 -88.72 -0.61 54.83
C GLY A 365 -89.47 -1.38 53.74
N SER A 366 -90.81 -1.35 53.76
CA SER A 366 -91.65 -2.35 53.09
C SER A 366 -92.25 -1.92 51.73
N ASP A 367 -92.86 -2.92 51.08
CA ASP A 367 -93.99 -2.86 50.13
C ASP A 367 -93.78 -2.65 48.61
N VAL A 368 -94.23 -3.69 47.89
CA VAL A 368 -95.01 -3.72 46.64
C VAL A 368 -94.62 -2.78 45.48
N ALA A 369 -93.97 -3.36 44.45
CA ALA A 369 -94.47 -3.37 43.07
C ALA A 369 -93.59 -4.28 42.18
N GLY A 370 -94.17 -4.91 41.15
CA GLY A 370 -93.46 -5.86 40.28
C GLY A 370 -92.53 -5.18 39.27
N ILE A 371 -91.29 -5.67 39.16
CA ILE A 371 -90.36 -5.40 38.06
C ILE A 371 -89.77 -6.75 37.60
N PRO A 372 -89.72 -7.08 36.28
CA PRO A 372 -89.31 -8.41 35.81
C PRO A 372 -87.86 -8.78 36.18
N ARG A 373 -87.64 -10.03 36.58
CA ARG A 373 -86.31 -10.56 36.97
C ARG A 373 -85.36 -10.82 35.78
N ASP A 374 -85.81 -10.65 34.55
CA ASP A 374 -85.11 -11.14 33.35
C ASP A 374 -83.89 -10.32 32.90
N PHE A 375 -83.72 -9.09 33.41
CA PHE A 375 -82.58 -8.26 32.99
C PHE A 375 -81.26 -8.61 33.70
N ARG A 376 -81.29 -9.17 34.93
CA ARG A 376 -80.06 -9.40 35.73
C ARG A 376 -79.25 -10.63 35.30
N LEU A 377 -79.88 -11.70 34.81
CA LEU A 377 -79.12 -12.86 34.32
C LEU A 377 -78.44 -12.58 32.96
N ARG A 378 -79.05 -11.77 32.09
CA ARG A 378 -78.51 -11.48 30.75
C ARG A 378 -77.30 -10.53 30.78
N SER A 379 -77.20 -9.68 31.79
CA SER A 379 -76.04 -8.79 31.99
C SER A 379 -74.81 -9.53 32.52
N SER A 380 -74.98 -10.57 33.35
CA SER A 380 -73.86 -11.30 33.96
C SER A 380 -73.07 -12.12 32.93
N GLY A 381 -73.75 -12.72 31.95
CA GLY A 381 -73.12 -13.46 30.86
C GLY A 381 -72.30 -12.56 29.94
N ARG A 382 -72.82 -11.37 29.59
CA ARG A 382 -72.06 -10.36 28.82
C ARG A 382 -70.84 -9.86 29.59
N PHE A 383 -71.00 -9.50 30.86
CA PHE A 383 -69.88 -9.01 31.67
C PHE A 383 -68.76 -10.07 31.82
N HIS A 384 -69.11 -11.35 31.93
CA HIS A 384 -68.13 -12.43 31.91
C HIS A 384 -67.46 -12.59 30.53
N GLN A 385 -68.18 -12.36 29.44
CA GLN A 385 -67.64 -12.41 28.09
C GLN A 385 -66.69 -11.22 27.81
N ASP A 386 -67.09 -10.00 28.15
CA ASP A 386 -66.27 -8.78 28.02
C ASP A 386 -64.97 -8.90 28.85
N VAL A 387 -65.04 -9.49 30.06
CA VAL A 387 -63.86 -9.75 30.91
C VAL A 387 -62.99 -10.89 30.36
N GLN A 388 -63.59 -11.92 29.74
CA GLN A 388 -62.85 -12.99 29.06
C GLN A 388 -62.07 -12.45 27.85
N GLU A 389 -62.71 -11.61 27.02
CA GLU A 389 -62.09 -10.95 25.87
C GLU A 389 -60.97 -9.99 26.31
N ALA A 390 -61.14 -9.27 27.44
CA ALA A 390 -60.08 -8.46 28.02
C ALA A 390 -58.89 -9.28 28.54
N LEU A 391 -59.14 -10.45 29.16
CA LEU A 391 -58.09 -11.38 29.59
C LEU A 391 -57.33 -12.00 28.41
N GLU A 392 -58.04 -12.36 27.33
CA GLU A 392 -57.42 -12.81 26.08
C GLU A 392 -56.61 -11.70 25.41
N GLY A 393 -57.09 -10.45 25.42
CA GLY A 393 -56.35 -9.28 24.97
C GLY A 393 -55.05 -9.06 25.75
N VAL A 394 -55.08 -9.13 27.08
CA VAL A 394 -53.88 -9.05 27.93
C VAL A 394 -52.94 -10.22 27.68
N SER A 395 -53.46 -11.44 27.51
CA SER A 395 -52.65 -12.62 27.17
C SER A 395 -52.00 -12.49 25.80
N PHE A 396 -52.70 -11.93 24.81
CA PHE A 396 -52.17 -11.66 23.47
C PHE A 396 -51.06 -10.60 23.52
N ILE A 397 -51.28 -9.49 24.23
CA ILE A 397 -50.27 -8.44 24.43
C ILE A 397 -49.02 -9.03 25.11
N ALA A 398 -49.19 -9.81 26.18
CA ALA A 398 -48.06 -10.44 26.88
C ALA A 398 -47.31 -11.46 26.01
N GLN A 399 -48.02 -12.21 25.15
CA GLN A 399 -47.43 -13.15 24.20
C GLN A 399 -46.68 -12.43 23.08
N HIS A 400 -47.23 -11.32 22.56
CA HIS A 400 -46.65 -10.49 21.52
C HIS A 400 -45.41 -9.72 22.00
N MET A 401 -45.49 -9.06 23.16
CA MET A 401 -44.31 -8.44 23.79
C MET A 401 -43.18 -9.46 24.00
N LYS A 402 -43.53 -10.70 24.36
CA LYS A 402 -42.56 -11.79 24.54
C LYS A 402 -41.99 -12.32 23.23
N SER A 403 -42.74 -12.34 22.12
CA SER A 403 -42.17 -12.68 20.80
C SER A 403 -41.24 -11.57 20.32
N ASP A 404 -41.63 -10.32 20.52
CA ASP A 404 -40.87 -9.15 20.09
C ASP A 404 -39.55 -9.03 20.87
N ASP A 405 -39.57 -9.26 22.20
CA ASP A 405 -38.36 -9.41 23.03
C ASP A 405 -37.44 -10.54 22.52
N GLN A 406 -38.01 -11.66 22.08
CA GLN A 406 -37.24 -12.78 21.54
C GLN A 406 -36.59 -12.43 20.21
N ASP A 407 -37.35 -11.86 19.27
CA ASP A 407 -36.81 -11.43 17.97
C ASP A 407 -35.76 -10.33 18.12
N GLN A 408 -35.98 -9.36 19.02
CA GLN A 408 -34.99 -8.32 19.34
C GLN A 408 -33.70 -8.91 19.91
N SER A 409 -33.78 -9.91 20.80
CA SER A 409 -32.59 -10.61 21.30
C SER A 409 -31.79 -11.34 20.21
N VAL A 410 -32.47 -11.85 19.16
CA VAL A 410 -31.82 -12.50 18.02
C VAL A 410 -31.19 -11.47 17.07
N ILE A 411 -31.81 -10.30 16.91
CA ILE A 411 -31.22 -9.16 16.17
C ILE A 411 -29.94 -8.68 16.87
N GLU A 412 -29.96 -8.54 18.20
CA GLU A 412 -28.76 -8.20 18.99
C GLU A 412 -27.66 -9.25 18.87
N ASP A 413 -28.00 -10.54 18.91
CA ASP A 413 -27.07 -11.65 18.65
C ASP A 413 -26.43 -11.52 17.23
N TRP A 414 -27.19 -11.18 16.17
CA TRP A 414 -26.66 -10.96 14.82
C TRP A 414 -25.74 -9.73 14.74
N LYS A 415 -26.13 -8.60 15.35
CA LYS A 415 -25.29 -7.39 15.44
C LYS A 415 -23.98 -7.66 16.18
N TYR A 416 -24.03 -8.43 17.27
CA TYR A 416 -22.84 -8.83 18.01
C TYR A 416 -21.93 -9.75 17.19
N VAL A 417 -22.50 -10.73 16.45
CA VAL A 417 -21.71 -11.54 15.49
C VAL A 417 -21.02 -10.66 14.45
N ALA A 418 -21.73 -9.69 13.84
CA ALA A 418 -21.13 -8.77 12.88
C ALA A 418 -19.97 -7.96 13.49
N MET A 419 -20.14 -7.44 14.71
CA MET A 419 -19.10 -6.71 15.45
C MET A 419 -17.86 -7.58 15.75
N VAL A 420 -18.06 -8.84 16.14
CA VAL A 420 -16.96 -9.79 16.39
C VAL A 420 -16.21 -10.12 15.08
N VAL A 421 -16.93 -10.25 13.96
CA VAL A 421 -16.32 -10.49 12.63
C VAL A 421 -15.50 -9.28 12.18
N ASP A 422 -16.04 -8.05 12.28
CA ASP A 422 -15.31 -6.80 12.00
C ASP A 422 -13.99 -6.75 12.78
N ARG A 423 -14.02 -7.08 14.07
CA ARG A 423 -12.88 -6.99 14.99
C ARG A 423 -11.85 -8.08 14.74
N LEU A 424 -12.27 -9.28 14.35
CA LEU A 424 -11.38 -10.33 13.87
C LEU A 424 -10.60 -9.86 12.62
N PHE A 425 -11.32 -9.34 11.63
CA PHE A 425 -10.70 -8.88 10.39
C PHE A 425 -9.80 -7.65 10.62
N LEU A 426 -10.18 -6.71 11.49
CA LEU A 426 -9.32 -5.59 11.88
C LEU A 426 -7.93 -6.06 12.32
N TRP A 427 -7.85 -7.01 13.26
CA TRP A 427 -6.57 -7.54 13.72
C TRP A 427 -5.80 -8.27 12.63
N VAL A 428 -6.47 -9.07 11.80
CA VAL A 428 -5.84 -9.75 10.65
C VAL A 428 -5.25 -8.74 9.66
N PHE A 429 -6.03 -7.72 9.26
CA PHE A 429 -5.57 -6.69 8.32
C PHE A 429 -4.46 -5.81 8.90
N VAL A 430 -4.50 -5.45 10.19
CA VAL A 430 -3.42 -4.73 10.86
C VAL A 430 -2.12 -5.55 10.85
N VAL A 431 -2.16 -6.83 11.25
CA VAL A 431 -0.97 -7.70 11.28
C VAL A 431 -0.42 -7.91 9.88
N VAL A 432 -1.27 -8.20 8.89
CA VAL A 432 -0.85 -8.38 7.49
C VAL A 432 -0.27 -7.09 6.89
N CYS A 433 -0.84 -5.93 7.21
CA CYS A 433 -0.32 -4.64 6.76
C CYS A 433 1.05 -4.32 7.37
N VAL A 434 1.23 -4.52 8.68
CA VAL A 434 2.51 -4.30 9.37
C VAL A 434 3.59 -5.29 8.88
N LEU A 435 3.26 -6.58 8.76
CA LEU A 435 4.21 -7.57 8.24
C LEU A 435 4.56 -7.33 6.76
N GLY A 436 3.59 -6.92 5.95
CA GLY A 436 3.82 -6.62 4.53
C GLY A 436 4.63 -5.35 4.30
N THR A 437 4.36 -4.27 5.05
CA THR A 437 5.15 -3.03 4.99
C THR A 437 6.58 -3.26 5.45
N VAL A 438 6.78 -3.90 6.61
CA VAL A 438 8.13 -4.23 7.11
C VAL A 438 8.83 -5.18 6.15
N GLY A 439 8.21 -6.30 5.77
CA GLY A 439 8.83 -7.31 4.90
C GLY A 439 9.28 -6.81 3.52
N LEU A 440 8.61 -5.78 2.97
CA LEU A 440 8.94 -5.21 1.66
C LEU A 440 9.93 -4.03 1.74
N PHE A 441 9.87 -3.18 2.78
CA PHE A 441 10.77 -2.03 2.92
C PHE A 441 12.06 -2.31 3.71
N LEU A 442 12.12 -3.37 4.50
CA LEU A 442 13.31 -3.70 5.30
C LEU A 442 14.52 -4.16 4.45
N PRO A 443 14.39 -5.06 3.44
CA PRO A 443 15.56 -5.52 2.67
C PRO A 443 16.33 -4.42 1.90
N PRO A 444 15.67 -3.46 1.21
CA PRO A 444 16.36 -2.37 0.51
C PRO A 444 17.14 -1.43 1.43
N LEU A 445 16.61 -1.16 2.64
CA LEU A 445 17.27 -0.28 3.62
C LEU A 445 18.58 -0.88 4.13
N PHE A 446 18.70 -2.21 4.19
CA PHE A 446 19.95 -2.87 4.55
C PHE A 446 20.92 -3.05 3.37
N GLN A 447 20.42 -3.18 2.14
CA GLN A 447 21.28 -3.29 0.95
C GLN A 447 22.08 -2.00 0.65
N THR A 448 21.64 -0.83 1.12
CA THR A 448 22.44 0.41 0.99
C THR A 448 23.72 0.44 1.84
N HIS A 449 23.97 -0.56 2.69
CA HIS A 449 25.16 -0.63 3.55
C HIS A 449 26.25 -1.61 3.10
N THR A 450 26.03 -2.41 2.06
CA THR A 450 27.08 -3.29 1.51
C THR A 450 27.75 -2.63 0.30
N PRO A 451 28.97 -2.05 0.43
CA PRO A 451 29.76 -1.75 -0.75
C PRO A 451 30.08 -3.07 -1.45
N SER A 452 29.81 -3.15 -2.75
CA SER A 452 30.25 -4.28 -3.57
C SER A 452 31.77 -4.19 -3.76
N GLU A 453 32.52 -4.82 -2.85
CA GLU A 453 33.93 -5.13 -3.11
C GLU A 453 34.03 -6.04 -4.34
N GLY A 454 35.08 -5.82 -5.14
CA GLY A 454 35.14 -6.30 -6.51
C GLY A 454 35.52 -7.77 -6.66
N SER A 455 35.21 -8.27 -7.85
CA SER A 455 35.79 -9.46 -8.48
C SER A 455 36.27 -9.09 -9.88
#